data_AF-A0A7Z9XTK5-F1
#
_entry.id   AF-A0A7Z9XTK5-F1
#
_cell.length_a   1.000
_cell.length_b   1.000
_cell.length_c   1.000
_cell.angle_alpha   90.00
_cell.angle_beta   90.00
_cell.angle_gamma   90.00
#
_symmetry.space_group_name_H-M   'P 1'
#
loop_
_entity.id
_entity.type
_entity.pdbx_description
1 polymer ?
#
loop_
_entity_poly.entity_id
_entity_poly.type
_entity_poly.pdbx_seq_one_letter_code
_entity_poly.pdbx_strand_id
1 'polypeptide(L)' 'ADVTKAYENLMRGSRNHLRAFVRQIENMGIVYEARVMSQEEVDEIINSAVERGGKGRGKWRGGR' A
#
# COMPACT_ATOMS: atom_id res chain seq x y z
N ALA A 1 -20.84 0.00 9.59
CA ALA A 1 -19.74 -0.75 10.20
C ALA A 1 -18.97 -1.63 9.20
N ASP A 2 -19.55 -2.11 8.10
CA ASP A 2 -18.84 -2.94 7.11
C ASP A 2 -18.12 -2.12 6.02
N VAL A 3 -18.84 -1.15 5.42
CA VAL A 3 -18.33 -0.30 4.33
C VAL A 3 -17.06 0.46 4.71
N THR A 4 -16.99 1.04 5.91
CA THR A 4 -15.78 1.74 6.39
C THR A 4 -14.54 0.83 6.39
N LYS A 5 -14.69 -0.39 6.88
CA LYS A 5 -13.60 -1.38 6.92
C LYS A 5 -13.19 -1.81 5.52
N ALA A 6 -14.14 -1.91 4.59
CA ALA A 6 -13.84 -2.17 3.18
C ALA A 6 -13.00 -1.03 2.58
N TYR A 7 -13.38 0.22 2.80
CA TYR A 7 -12.60 1.38 2.35
C TYR A 7 -11.21 1.46 2.99
N GLU A 8 -11.07 1.19 4.28
CA GLU A 8 -9.76 1.14 4.96
C GLU A 8 -8.85 0.08 4.32
N ASN A 9 -9.38 -1.11 4.05
CA ASN A 9 -8.64 -2.17 3.37
C ASN A 9 -8.24 -1.77 1.94
N LEU A 10 -9.15 -1.11 1.21
CA LEU A 10 -8.88 -0.63 -0.14
C LEU A 10 -7.79 0.45 -0.12
N MET A 11 -7.89 1.45 0.74
CA MET A 11 -6.88 2.50 0.88
C MET A 11 -5.51 1.94 1.26
N ARG A 12 -5.45 0.98 2.19
CA ARG A 12 -4.21 0.27 2.52
C ARG A 12 -3.60 -0.43 1.29
N GLY A 13 -4.42 -1.16 0.52
CA GLY A 13 -4.00 -1.83 -0.70
C GLY A 13 -3.46 -0.83 -1.73
N SER A 14 -4.19 0.25 -1.97
CA SER A 14 -3.80 1.33 -2.89
C SER A 14 -2.47 1.96 -2.51
N ARG A 15 -2.23 2.29 -1.23
CA ARG A 15 -0.96 2.85 -0.77
C ARG A 15 0.22 1.88 -0.97
N ASN A 16 0.00 0.57 -0.72
CA ASN A 16 1.02 -0.43 -1.00
C ASN A 16 1.31 -0.61 -2.50
N HIS A 17 0.29 -0.54 -3.35
CA HIS A 17 0.48 -0.58 -4.80
C HIS A 17 1.22 0.67 -5.29
N LEU A 18 0.86 1.85 -4.77
CA LEU A 18 1.56 3.10 -5.09
C LEU A 18 3.06 2.98 -4.78
N ARG A 19 3.44 2.53 -3.57
CA ARG A 19 4.84 2.23 -3.19
C ARG A 19 5.54 1.33 -4.21
N ALA A 20 4.89 0.24 -4.61
CA ALA A 20 5.48 -0.73 -5.53
C ALA A 20 5.69 -0.16 -6.94
N PHE A 21 4.71 0.56 -7.47
CA PHE A 21 4.78 1.15 -8.80
C PHE A 21 5.77 2.31 -8.86
N VAL A 22 5.75 3.22 -7.89
CA VAL A 22 6.72 4.33 -7.83
C VAL A 22 8.14 3.79 -7.78
N ARG A 23 8.41 2.82 -6.88
CA ARG A 23 9.72 2.16 -6.83
C ARG A 23 10.15 1.58 -8.18
N GLN A 24 9.23 0.95 -8.91
CA GLN A 24 9.54 0.39 -10.22
C GLN A 24 9.82 1.47 -11.27
N ILE A 25 9.08 2.57 -11.24
CA ILE A 25 9.27 3.72 -12.13
C ILE A 25 10.64 4.37 -11.87
N GLU A 26 10.98 4.61 -10.61
CA GLU A 26 12.25 5.22 -10.20
C GLU A 26 13.44 4.30 -10.47
N ASN A 27 13.27 2.98 -10.34
CA ASN A 27 14.29 2.01 -10.76
C ASN A 27 14.60 2.07 -12.27
N MET A 28 13.70 2.60 -13.09
CA MET A 28 13.94 2.87 -14.52
C MET A 28 14.59 4.24 -14.76
N GLY A 29 14.93 4.99 -13.70
CA GLY A 29 15.48 6.34 -13.78
C GLY A 29 14.44 7.41 -14.09
N ILE A 30 13.15 7.10 -13.97
CA ILE A 30 12.04 8.03 -14.22
C ILE A 30 11.56 8.57 -12.87
N VAL A 31 11.41 9.89 -12.76
CA VAL A 31 10.81 10.52 -11.57
C VAL A 31 9.29 10.39 -11.65
N TYR A 32 8.67 9.90 -10.58
CA TYR A 32 7.21 9.84 -10.50
C TYR A 32 6.61 11.20 -10.12
N GLU A 33 5.72 11.73 -10.96
CA GLU A 33 4.97 12.96 -10.70
C GLU A 33 3.52 12.64 -10.30
N ALA A 34 3.11 13.09 -9.12
CA ALA A 34 1.75 12.96 -8.62
C ALA A 34 0.75 13.75 -9.49
N ARG A 35 -0.43 13.17 -9.76
CA ARG A 35 -1.47 13.78 -10.61
C ARG A 35 -2.80 14.09 -9.92
N VAL A 36 -3.15 13.34 -8.88
CA VAL A 36 -4.47 13.42 -8.23
C VAL A 36 -4.36 13.88 -6.77
N MET A 37 -3.27 13.51 -6.11
CA MET A 37 -2.88 13.94 -4.76
C MET A 37 -1.73 14.94 -4.87
N SER A 38 -1.43 15.63 -3.77
CA SER A 38 -0.21 16.45 -3.72
C SER A 38 1.03 15.56 -3.79
N GLN A 39 2.15 16.13 -4.25
CA GLN A 39 3.41 15.39 -4.30
C GLN A 39 3.87 15.03 -2.88
N GLU A 40 3.68 15.94 -1.93
CA GLU A 40 4.03 15.74 -0.52
C GLU A 40 3.28 14.54 0.09
N GLU A 41 1.97 14.40 -0.20
CA GLU A 41 1.18 13.26 0.28
C GLU A 41 1.66 11.93 -0.33
N VAL A 42 2.01 11.92 -1.62
CA VAL A 42 2.61 10.75 -2.28
C VAL A 42 3.94 10.41 -1.62
N ASP A 43 4.79 11.41 -1.38
CA ASP A 43 6.11 11.25 -0.81
C ASP A 43 6.02 10.67 0.62
N GLU A 44 5.08 11.14 1.44
CA GLU A 44 4.80 10.56 2.76
C GLU A 44 4.39 9.08 2.67
N ILE A 45 3.59 8.72 1.67
CA ILE A 45 3.15 7.33 1.47
C ILE A 45 4.32 6.46 1.01
N ILE A 46 5.09 6.88 0.00
CA ILE A 46 6.15 6.02 -0.57
C ILE A 46 7.34 5.87 0.37
N ASN A 47 7.63 6.88 1.20
CA ASN A 47 8.72 6.86 2.17
C ASN A 47 8.36 6.21 3.50
N SER A 48 7.12 5.75 3.68
CA SER A 48 6.68 4.99 4.86
C SER A 48 6.68 3.48 4.62
N ALA A 49 6.73 2.71 5.71
CA ALA A 49 6.76 1.25 5.64
C ALA A 49 5.48 0.65 4.99
N VAL A 50 5.65 -0.47 4.30
CA VAL A 50 4.53 -1.24 3.72
C VAL A 50 3.54 -1.63 4.82
N GLU A 51 2.28 -1.31 4.59
CA GLU A 51 1.21 -1.53 5.56
C GLU A 51 0.75 -2.98 5.54
N ARG A 52 0.71 -3.63 6.71
CA ARG A 52 0.24 -5.01 6.85
C ARG A 52 -1.24 -5.02 7.23
N GLY A 53 -2.03 -5.84 6.54
CA GLY A 53 -3.40 -6.13 6.96
C GLY A 53 -3.43 -6.88 8.29
N GLY A 54 -4.51 -6.71 9.06
CA GLY A 54 -4.69 -7.39 10.35
C GLY A 54 -4.48 -8.90 10.22
N LYS A 55 -3.71 -9.47 11.16
CA LYS A 55 -3.45 -10.91 11.25
C LYS A 55 -4.77 -11.65 11.39
N GLY A 56 -5.30 -12.20 10.30
CA GLY A 56 -6.23 -13.30 10.37
C GLY A 56 -5.55 -14.40 11.17
N ARG A 57 -6.11 -14.74 12.35
CA ARG A 57 -5.63 -15.84 13.20
C ARG A 57 -6.01 -17.17 12.55
N GLY A 58 -5.56 -17.42 11.33
CA GLY A 58 -5.59 -18.72 10.69
C GLY A 58 -4.44 -19.53 11.27
N LYS A 59 -4.68 -20.22 12.38
CA LYS A 59 -3.79 -21.26 12.89
C LYS A 59 -3.81 -22.42 11.87
N TRP A 60 -3.05 -22.29 10.78
CA TRP A 60 -2.79 -23.40 9.87
C TRP A 60 -2.02 -24.47 10.65
N ARG A 61 -2.74 -25.43 11.19
CA ARG A 61 -2.20 -26.70 11.69
C ARG A 61 -2.13 -27.63 10.48
N GLY A 62 -1.13 -27.44 9.63
CA GLY A 62 -0.74 -28.44 8.65
C GLY A 62 -0.19 -29.65 9.40
N GLY A 63 -1.02 -30.69 9.51
CA GLY A 63 -0.62 -31.99 10.02
C GLY A 63 0.34 -32.68 9.05
N ARG A 64 1.27 -33.41 9.66
CA ARG A 64 2.32 -34.29 9.11
C ARG A 64 1.97 -34.96 7.78
#